data_AF-A0A3D1HY28-F1
#
_entry.id   AF-A0A3D1HY28-F1
#
_cell.length_a   1.000
_cell.length_b   1.000
_cell.length_c   1.000
_cell.angle_alpha   90.00
_cell.angle_beta   90.00
_cell.angle_gamma   90.00
#
_symmetry.space_group_name_H-M   'P 1'
#
loop_
_entity.id
_entity.type
_entity.pdbx_description
1 polymer ?
#
loop_
_entity_poly.entity_id
_entity_poly.type
_entity_poly.pdbx_seq_one_letter_code
_entity_poly.pdbx_strand_id
1 'polypeptide(L)'
;KMLIRSGRNDAEGFFRWHWVLVDSLEIYFDIIGRYYYGPKKSLRYLGETDKNGFVLYEAAMREFTPEALEKWIAHLELIFNERYEK
;
A
#
# COMPACT_ATOMS: atom_id res chain seq x y z
N LYS A 1 14.29 0.61 -3.87
CA LYS A 1 14.78 0.80 -5.27
C LYS A 1 13.72 1.36 -6.24
N MET A 2 12.41 1.29 -5.95
CA MET A 2 11.35 2.03 -6.69
C MET A 2 10.82 3.27 -5.95
N LEU A 3 10.74 3.25 -4.61
CA LEU A 3 10.29 4.38 -3.77
C LEU A 3 11.03 5.71 -4.04
N ILE A 4 12.35 5.65 -4.26
CA ILE A 4 13.17 6.84 -4.56
C ILE A 4 12.87 7.41 -5.97
N ARG A 5 12.37 6.57 -6.88
CA ARG A 5 12.12 6.95 -8.29
C ARG A 5 10.70 7.43 -8.55
N SER A 6 9.75 7.15 -7.66
CA SER A 6 8.39 7.65 -7.73
C SER A 6 8.26 9.12 -7.30
N GLY A 7 9.28 9.69 -6.66
CA GLY A 7 9.32 11.12 -6.27
C GLY A 7 9.65 12.10 -7.40
N ARG A 8 9.70 11.66 -8.66
CA ARG A 8 9.85 12.57 -9.81
C ARG A 8 8.48 13.13 -10.16
N ASN A 9 8.37 14.46 -10.20
CA ASN A 9 7.13 15.15 -10.56
C ASN A 9 6.93 15.19 -12.09
N ASP A 10 7.13 14.04 -12.75
CA ASP A 10 6.98 13.82 -14.17
C ASP A 10 6.03 12.63 -14.43
N ALA A 11 5.63 12.43 -15.69
CA ALA A 11 4.68 11.38 -16.06
C ALA A 11 5.15 9.97 -15.66
N GLU A 12 6.46 9.71 -15.71
CA GLU A 12 7.04 8.43 -15.30
C GLU A 12 6.93 8.24 -13.77
N GLY A 13 7.24 9.26 -12.98
CA GLY A 13 7.12 9.23 -11.53
C GLY A 13 5.68 9.03 -11.07
N PHE A 14 4.71 9.72 -11.70
CA PHE A 14 3.28 9.49 -11.46
C PHE A 14 2.87 8.06 -11.77
N PHE A 15 3.30 7.51 -12.90
CA PHE A 15 3.02 6.13 -13.26
C PHE A 15 3.60 5.14 -12.24
N ARG A 16 4.86 5.34 -11.83
CA ARG A 16 5.53 4.49 -10.82
C ARG A 16 4.85 4.57 -9.46
N TRP A 17 4.36 5.74 -9.04
CA TRP A 17 3.63 5.89 -7.78
C TRP A 17 2.36 5.04 -7.75
N HIS A 18 1.53 5.17 -8.78
CA HIS A 18 0.31 4.37 -8.90
C HIS A 18 0.62 2.88 -8.98
N TRP A 19 1.69 2.50 -9.68
CA TRP A 19 2.10 1.12 -9.74
C TRP A 19 2.50 0.58 -8.36
N VAL A 20 3.30 1.32 -7.58
CA VAL A 20 3.67 0.93 -6.21
C VAL A 20 2.43 0.81 -5.31
N LEU A 21 1.45 1.70 -5.44
CA LEU A 21 0.20 1.59 -4.68
C LEU A 21 -0.59 0.32 -5.02
N VAL A 22 -0.67 -0.05 -6.30
CA VAL A 22 -1.36 -1.27 -6.73
C VAL A 22 -0.62 -2.51 -6.21
N ASP A 23 0.68 -2.59 -6.47
CA ASP A 23 1.55 -3.71 -6.08
C ASP A 23 1.55 -3.93 -4.56
N SER A 24 1.68 -2.84 -3.78
CA SER A 24 1.67 -2.92 -2.32
C SER A 24 0.30 -3.32 -1.73
N LEU A 25 -0.81 -2.99 -2.40
CA LEU A 25 -2.12 -3.47 -2.00
C LEU A 25 -2.28 -4.96 -2.31
N GLU A 26 -1.75 -5.45 -3.42
CA GLU A 26 -1.71 -6.90 -3.71
C GLU A 26 -0.89 -7.64 -2.65
N ILE A 27 0.29 -7.12 -2.30
CA ILE A 27 1.14 -7.65 -1.22
C ILE A 27 0.38 -7.72 0.11
N TYR A 28 -0.39 -6.69 0.49
CA TYR A 28 -1.21 -6.74 1.70
C TYR A 28 -2.12 -7.98 1.71
N PHE A 29 -2.80 -8.25 0.60
CA PHE A 29 -3.71 -9.38 0.45
C PHE A 29 -2.98 -10.72 0.54
N ASP A 30 -1.79 -10.81 -0.06
CA ASP A 30 -0.92 -11.98 0.05
C ASP A 30 -0.49 -12.22 1.49
N ILE A 31 -0.06 -11.17 2.21
CA ILE A 31 0.33 -11.26 3.63
C ILE A 31 -0.83 -11.80 4.45
N ILE A 32 -2.04 -11.27 4.29
CA ILE A 32 -3.19 -11.74 5.08
C ILE A 32 -3.76 -13.08 4.58
N GLY A 33 -3.17 -13.67 3.54
CA GLY A 33 -3.57 -14.95 2.95
C GLY A 33 -4.94 -14.90 2.30
N ARG A 34 -5.28 -13.80 1.64
CA ARG A 34 -6.55 -13.61 0.92
C ARG A 34 -6.29 -13.29 -0.54
N TYR A 35 -7.17 -13.77 -1.40
CA TYR A 35 -7.10 -13.44 -2.82
C TYR A 35 -7.42 -11.97 -3.09
N TYR A 36 -6.61 -11.31 -3.92
CA TYR A 36 -6.85 -9.95 -4.39
C TYR A 36 -7.89 -9.93 -5.52
N TYR A 37 -9.08 -9.40 -5.25
CA TYR A 37 -10.20 -9.37 -6.21
C TYR A 37 -10.29 -8.07 -7.04
N GLY A 38 -9.21 -7.28 -7.07
CA GLY A 38 -9.19 -5.97 -7.69
C GLY A 38 -9.57 -4.82 -6.75
N PRO A 39 -9.29 -3.57 -7.13
CA PRO A 39 -9.21 -2.43 -6.23
C PRO A 39 -10.53 -2.15 -5.49
N LYS A 40 -11.68 -2.25 -6.16
CA LYS A 40 -12.99 -1.99 -5.53
C LYS A 40 -13.27 -2.91 -4.34
N LYS A 41 -13.06 -4.21 -4.51
CA LYS A 41 -13.35 -5.20 -3.46
C LYS A 41 -12.27 -5.16 -2.38
N SER A 42 -11.01 -5.01 -2.79
CA SER A 42 -9.86 -4.96 -1.89
C SER A 42 -9.88 -3.73 -0.98
N LEU A 43 -10.19 -2.54 -1.50
CA LEU A 43 -10.31 -1.31 -0.70
C LEU A 43 -11.47 -1.36 0.29
N ARG A 44 -12.63 -1.91 -0.12
CA ARG A 44 -13.76 -2.09 0.79
C ARG A 44 -13.39 -3.04 1.93
N TYR A 45 -12.76 -4.17 1.61
CA TYR A 45 -12.31 -5.14 2.61
C TYR A 45 -11.30 -4.48 3.57
N LEU A 46 -10.30 -3.79 3.05
CA LEU A 46 -9.30 -3.07 3.85
C LEU A 46 -9.98 -2.10 4.83
N GLY A 47 -10.92 -1.28 4.36
CA GLY A 47 -11.68 -0.35 5.21
C GLY A 47 -12.57 -1.00 6.27
N GLU A 48 -13.02 -2.23 6.05
CA GLU A 48 -13.85 -2.99 7.00
C GLU A 48 -13.00 -3.71 8.06
N THR A 49 -11.84 -4.25 7.68
CA THR A 49 -11.06 -5.14 8.55
C THR A 49 -9.82 -4.51 9.17
N ASP A 50 -9.25 -3.50 8.52
CA ASP A 50 -8.04 -2.82 8.95
C ASP A 50 -8.15 -1.32 8.68
N LYS A 51 -8.91 -0.65 9.55
CA LYS A 51 -9.17 0.79 9.45
C LYS A 51 -7.89 1.62 9.48
N ASN A 52 -6.88 1.18 10.24
CA ASN A 52 -5.60 1.89 10.30
C ASN A 52 -4.85 1.77 8.97
N GLY A 53 -4.71 0.55 8.44
CA GLY A 53 -4.13 0.31 7.13
C GLY A 53 -4.87 1.07 6.02
N PHE A 54 -6.20 1.14 6.07
CA PHE A 54 -6.99 1.92 5.12
C PHE A 54 -6.65 3.42 5.17
N VAL A 55 -6.57 4.02 6.36
CA VAL A 55 -6.22 5.45 6.51
C VAL A 55 -4.83 5.74 5.94
N LEU A 56 -3.86 4.87 6.22
CA LEU A 56 -2.50 5.00 5.71
C LEU A 56 -2.44 4.86 4.18
N TYR A 57 -3.15 3.86 3.63
CA TYR A 57 -3.24 3.65 2.19
C TYR A 57 -3.93 4.81 1.48
N GLU A 58 -5.02 5.35 2.05
CA GLU A 58 -5.71 6.52 1.52
C GLU A 58 -4.82 7.77 1.54
N ALA A 59 -4.06 7.98 2.62
CA ALA A 59 -3.08 9.07 2.70
C ALA A 59 -2.00 8.93 1.62
N ALA A 60 -1.45 7.73 1.41
CA ALA A 60 -0.46 7.47 0.37
C ALA A 60 -1.01 7.74 -1.05
N MET A 61 -2.31 7.49 -1.30
CA MET A 61 -2.96 7.84 -2.56
C MET A 61 -3.19 9.35 -2.73
N ARG A 62 -3.65 10.03 -1.68
CA ARG A 62 -4.11 11.44 -1.76
C ARG A 62 -2.97 12.45 -1.64
N GLU A 63 -2.06 12.21 -0.71
CA GLU A 63 -1.01 13.18 -0.36
C GLU A 63 0.14 13.12 -1.37
N PHE A 64 0.36 11.96 -2.00
CA PHE A 64 1.43 11.76 -2.98
C PHE A 64 2.81 12.13 -2.42
N THR A 65 3.01 11.92 -1.11
CA THR A 65 4.26 12.24 -0.41
C THR A 65 5.00 10.97 -0.01
N PRO A 66 6.35 10.93 -0.16
CA PRO A 66 7.15 9.77 0.26
C PRO A 66 6.84 9.34 1.69
N GLU A 67 6.62 10.30 2.59
CA GLU A 67 6.31 10.06 4.00
C GLU A 67 4.99 9.31 4.19
N ALA A 68 3.95 9.64 3.42
CA ALA A 68 2.68 8.92 3.49
C ALA A 68 2.82 7.48 2.97
N LEU A 69 3.57 7.29 1.89
CA LEU A 69 3.85 5.97 1.34
C LEU A 69 4.72 5.12 2.28
N GLU A 70 5.74 5.71 2.91
CA GLU A 70 6.57 5.02 3.90
C GLU A 70 5.76 4.52 5.09
N LYS A 71 4.80 5.32 5.58
CA LYS A 71 3.89 4.86 6.65
C LYS A 71 3.06 3.65 6.24
N TRP A 72 2.57 3.61 4.99
CA TRP A 72 1.86 2.45 4.47
C TRP A 72 2.78 1.22 4.39
N ILE A 73 4.00 1.37 3.87
CA ILE A 73 4.96 0.27 3.79
C ILE A 73 5.35 -0.25 5.18
N ALA A 74 5.58 0.64 6.15
CA ALA A 74 5.87 0.24 7.54
C ALA A 74 4.71 -0.54 8.17
N HIS A 75 3.47 -0.21 7.82
CA HIS A 75 2.30 -0.99 8.24
C HIS A 75 2.30 -2.39 7.62
N LEU A 76 2.69 -2.54 6.35
CA LEU A 76 2.86 -3.85 5.70
C LEU A 76 3.92 -4.71 6.40
N GLU A 77 5.05 -4.12 6.76
CA GLU A 77 6.12 -4.81 7.49
C GLU A 77 5.64 -5.27 8.88
N LEU A 78 4.88 -4.44 9.58
CA LEU A 78 4.29 -4.80 10.88
C LEU A 78 3.37 -6.02 10.76
N ILE A 79 2.40 -6.01 9.85
CA ILE A 79 1.45 -7.12 9.67
C ILE A 79 2.15 -8.40 9.18
N PHE A 80 3.22 -8.26 8.40
CA PHE A 80 4.03 -9.39 7.95
C PHE A 80 4.71 -10.06 9.14
N ASN A 81 5.39 -9.26 9.98
CA ASN A 81 6.09 -9.76 11.17
C ASN A 81 5.11 -10.39 12.17
N GLU A 82 3.94 -9.78 12.39
CA GLU A 82 2.91 -10.33 13.28
C GLU A 82 2.40 -11.72 12.85
N ARG A 83 2.44 -12.00 11.55
CA ARG A 83 1.92 -13.25 10.98
C ARG A 83 2.99 -14.33 10.81
N TYR A 84 4.21 -13.96 10.43
CA TYR A 84 5.24 -14.91 10.00
C TYR A 84 6.46 -14.99 10.91
N GLU A 85 6.70 -14.00 11.78
CA GLU A 85 7.87 -13.99 12.68
C GLU A 85 7.52 -14.24 14.16
N LYS A 86 6.39 -14.92 14.41
CA LYS A 86 6.04 -15.44 15.75
C LYS A 86 6.75 -16.75 16.09
#